data_AF-A0A9D5EVG9-F1
#
_entry.id   AF-A0A9D5EVG9-F1
#
_cell.length_a   1.000
_cell.length_b   1.000
_cell.length_c   1.000
_cell.angle_alpha   90.00
_cell.angle_beta   90.00
_cell.angle_gamma   90.00
#
_symmetry.space_group_name_H-M   'P 1'
#
loop_
_entity.id
_entity.type
_entity.pdbx_description
1 polymer ?
#
loop_
_entity_poly.entity_id
_entity_poly.type
_entity_poly.pdbx_seq_one_letter_code
_entity_poly.pdbx_strand_id
1 'polypeptide(L)'
;MRVAYHKQLRFDCPPIETVELNLKSRDEIIPVLRTLQYLYIDACLRDQLLTWVGQDVNGSSSCKLGRRGLDYWMIVVLAAVWLGCDLDDDKLQNLAEEHRTLRFMMGLGDWIEDEDFDWRRIRDNVCLLRPETLEKLNPLVIGAGHLLVPKAIKSVRGDTFVVGTNIHYPTESGLIGDGLRKVVMLVTKLAAVHGQSGCRQHQHLLKSIKEIVRRIGRAARAKGLGADRLKPGYKELLDLAEDLMSRASQLLKTVACCVDADVIDWLGEGFESPEKELLHYLQLTRKVCGTAKRRVLLAETIPNEEKLFSIFEPHTELIKRGKQPDPIQYGHKVLVIEDAIGFICAYQVVANGGLDQEILVPAMTQLQKRMGGKIKRASFDRGFHTPDSQKNLAEIVAYPCIPKKGQAPGRKQRWNFARLVNIIQVWNRRSEPCKPAMVRSAVGTRASVALNATSAWASWAATFMCWASSL
;
A
#
# COMPACT_ATOMS: atom_id res chain seq x y z
N MET A 1 9.57 -17.81 -22.06
CA MET A 1 8.46 -18.77 -22.25
C MET A 1 7.68 -18.87 -20.96
N ARG A 2 6.37 -18.59 -21.01
CA ARG A 2 5.47 -18.70 -19.85
C ARG A 2 4.15 -19.30 -20.30
N VAL A 3 3.58 -20.18 -19.48
CA VAL A 3 2.29 -20.82 -19.74
C VAL A 3 1.28 -20.45 -18.66
N ALA A 4 0.00 -20.61 -18.97
CA ALA A 4 -1.06 -20.31 -18.02
C ALA A 4 -1.03 -21.28 -16.82
N TYR A 5 -0.97 -22.57 -17.12
CA TYR A 5 -0.75 -23.68 -16.18
C TYR A 5 -0.52 -24.96 -17.00
N HIS A 6 0.07 -25.98 -16.37
CA HIS A 6 0.19 -27.30 -16.97
C HIS A 6 -1.17 -28.04 -16.98
N LYS A 7 -1.69 -28.34 -18.19
CA LYS A 7 -2.95 -29.10 -18.34
C LYS A 7 -2.82 -30.59 -18.03
N GLN A 8 -1.62 -31.13 -18.19
CA GLN A 8 -1.33 -32.52 -17.88
C GLN A 8 -1.05 -32.63 -16.39
N LEU A 9 -1.87 -33.44 -15.70
CA LEU A 9 -1.66 -33.77 -14.30
C LEU A 9 -0.40 -34.62 -14.15
N ARG A 10 0.34 -34.34 -13.09
CA ARG A 10 1.47 -35.17 -12.68
C ARG A 10 0.97 -36.36 -11.87
N PHE A 11 1.71 -37.47 -11.89
CA PHE A 11 1.35 -38.66 -11.12
C PHE A 11 1.54 -38.47 -9.60
N ASP A 12 2.48 -37.60 -9.21
CA ASP A 12 2.86 -37.30 -7.82
C ASP A 12 2.11 -36.10 -7.22
N CYS A 13 1.18 -35.50 -7.97
CA CYS A 13 0.38 -34.36 -7.52
C CYS A 13 -1.11 -34.69 -7.64
N PRO A 14 -1.90 -34.62 -6.56
CA PRO A 14 -3.34 -34.73 -6.67
C PRO A 14 -3.89 -33.56 -7.52
N PRO A 15 -4.99 -33.76 -8.26
CA PRO A 15 -5.72 -32.66 -8.88
C PRO A 15 -6.05 -31.58 -7.85
N ILE A 16 -5.89 -30.30 -8.21
CA ILE A 16 -6.13 -29.16 -7.31
C ILE A 16 -7.52 -29.21 -6.67
N GLU A 17 -8.53 -29.68 -7.39
CA GLU A 17 -9.91 -29.87 -6.91
C GLU A 17 -10.04 -30.88 -5.75
N THR A 18 -9.11 -31.82 -5.64
CA THR A 18 -9.09 -32.89 -4.63
C THR A 18 -8.11 -32.65 -3.49
N VAL A 19 -7.31 -31.58 -3.54
CA VAL A 19 -6.36 -31.25 -2.47
C VAL A 19 -7.09 -31.10 -1.15
N GLU A 20 -6.74 -31.96 -0.19
CA GLU A 20 -7.34 -31.96 1.14
C GLU A 20 -6.81 -30.79 1.98
N LEU A 21 -7.73 -29.93 2.42
CA LEU A 21 -7.43 -28.80 3.29
C LEU A 21 -7.92 -29.09 4.71
N ASN A 22 -7.06 -28.86 5.70
CA ASN A 22 -7.45 -28.98 7.11
C ASN A 22 -8.34 -27.81 7.55
N LEU A 23 -9.65 -27.92 7.31
CA LEU A 23 -10.64 -26.90 7.68
C LEU A 23 -10.79 -26.67 9.19
N LYS A 24 -10.16 -27.50 10.04
CA LYS A 24 -10.11 -27.29 11.50
C LYS A 24 -8.93 -26.38 11.90
N SER A 25 -7.96 -26.19 11.00
CA SER A 25 -6.84 -25.29 11.23
C SER A 25 -7.32 -23.86 11.41
N ARG A 26 -6.64 -23.12 12.28
CA ARG A 26 -6.87 -21.69 12.48
C ARG A 26 -5.96 -20.81 11.63
N ASP A 27 -5.06 -21.45 10.89
CA ASP A 27 -4.10 -20.79 10.03
C ASP A 27 -4.83 -20.03 8.92
N GLU A 28 -4.37 -18.82 8.65
CA GLU A 28 -4.91 -17.91 7.64
C GLU A 28 -4.66 -18.40 6.21
N ILE A 29 -3.65 -19.26 6.00
CA ILE A 29 -3.38 -19.86 4.69
C ILE A 29 -4.53 -20.76 4.20
N ILE A 30 -5.20 -21.49 5.09
CA ILE A 30 -6.24 -22.47 4.70
C ILE A 30 -7.44 -21.79 4.02
N PRO A 31 -8.02 -20.72 4.58
CA PRO A 31 -9.00 -19.90 3.89
C PRO A 31 -8.54 -19.46 2.48
N VAL A 32 -7.31 -18.96 2.35
CA VAL A 32 -6.76 -18.49 1.05
C VAL A 32 -6.69 -19.64 0.03
N LEU A 33 -6.14 -20.79 0.43
CA LEU A 33 -6.05 -21.97 -0.44
C LEU A 33 -7.43 -22.49 -0.84
N ARG A 34 -8.42 -22.43 0.07
CA ARG A 34 -9.79 -22.85 -0.25
C ARG A 34 -10.44 -21.94 -1.30
N THR A 35 -10.20 -20.64 -1.23
CA THR A 35 -10.65 -19.69 -2.27
C THR A 35 -9.98 -19.97 -3.60
N LEU A 36 -8.66 -20.16 -3.61
CA LEU A 36 -7.91 -20.51 -4.82
C LEU A 36 -8.42 -21.81 -5.44
N GLN A 37 -8.71 -22.83 -4.62
CA GLN A 37 -9.28 -24.09 -5.08
C GLN A 37 -10.64 -23.89 -5.75
N TYR A 38 -11.51 -23.06 -5.18
CA TYR A 38 -12.80 -22.71 -5.80
C TYR A 38 -12.63 -21.99 -7.14
N LEU A 39 -11.74 -20.99 -7.18
CA LEU A 39 -11.44 -20.24 -8.40
C LEU A 39 -10.83 -21.12 -9.50
N TYR A 40 -10.04 -22.14 -9.13
CA TYR A 40 -9.43 -23.06 -10.08
C TYR A 40 -10.44 -24.00 -10.73
N ILE A 41 -11.42 -24.48 -9.96
CA ILE A 41 -12.45 -25.44 -10.42
C ILE A 41 -13.37 -24.80 -11.46
N ASP A 42 -13.74 -23.54 -11.28
CA ASP A 42 -14.53 -22.80 -12.25
C ASP A 42 -13.65 -22.39 -13.45
N ALA A 43 -13.80 -23.12 -14.56
CA ALA A 43 -13.01 -22.88 -15.76
C ALA A 43 -13.17 -21.46 -16.32
N CYS A 44 -14.36 -20.87 -16.23
CA CYS A 44 -14.61 -19.53 -16.73
C CYS A 44 -13.86 -18.49 -15.89
N LEU A 45 -13.98 -18.58 -14.56
CA LEU A 45 -13.29 -17.66 -13.64
C LEU A 45 -11.78 -17.83 -13.73
N ARG A 46 -11.28 -19.07 -13.75
CA ARG A 46 -9.86 -19.37 -13.87
C ARG A 46 -9.29 -18.80 -15.16
N ASP A 47 -9.91 -19.07 -16.30
CA ASP A 47 -9.36 -18.66 -17.60
C ASP A 47 -9.40 -17.13 -17.76
N GLN A 48 -10.44 -16.46 -17.23
CA GLN A 48 -10.52 -15.00 -17.19
C GLN A 48 -9.41 -14.40 -16.31
N LEU A 49 -9.22 -14.94 -15.11
CA LEU A 49 -8.18 -14.51 -14.17
C LEU A 49 -6.77 -14.69 -14.78
N LEU A 50 -6.49 -15.85 -15.36
CA LEU A 50 -5.19 -16.13 -15.97
C LEU A 50 -4.94 -15.32 -17.24
N THR A 51 -6.00 -14.91 -17.95
CA THR A 51 -5.86 -14.00 -19.09
C THR A 51 -5.36 -12.63 -18.65
N TRP A 52 -5.92 -12.05 -17.59
CA TRP A 52 -5.48 -10.75 -17.08
C TRP A 52 -4.07 -10.82 -16.49
N VAL A 53 -3.77 -11.85 -15.71
CA VAL A 53 -2.41 -12.09 -15.18
C VAL A 53 -1.41 -12.28 -16.31
N GLY A 54 -1.77 -13.04 -17.36
CA GLY A 54 -0.92 -13.23 -18.53
C GLY A 54 -0.64 -11.94 -19.30
N GLN A 55 -1.59 -10.99 -19.34
CA GLN A 55 -1.38 -9.67 -19.96
C GLN A 55 -0.35 -8.85 -19.20
N ASP A 56 -0.41 -8.85 -17.88
CA ASP A 56 0.53 -8.15 -17.01
C ASP A 56 1.93 -8.76 -17.07
N VAL A 57 1.99 -10.07 -16.89
CA VAL A 57 3.25 -10.81 -16.78
C VAL A 57 4.02 -10.78 -18.09
N ASN A 58 3.35 -10.80 -19.25
CA ASN A 58 4.04 -10.74 -20.54
C ASN A 58 4.32 -9.30 -21.00
N GLY A 59 3.45 -8.34 -20.68
CA GLY A 59 3.56 -6.98 -21.21
C GLY A 59 3.70 -6.98 -22.74
N SER A 60 4.83 -6.48 -23.25
CA SER A 60 5.21 -6.51 -24.68
C SER A 60 5.99 -7.76 -25.12
N SER A 61 6.32 -8.64 -24.18
CA SER A 61 7.14 -9.84 -24.43
C SER A 61 6.32 -11.01 -24.95
N SER A 62 6.95 -11.85 -25.79
CA SER A 62 6.31 -13.07 -26.30
C SER A 62 6.21 -14.15 -25.22
N CYS A 63 5.02 -14.75 -25.07
CA CYS A 63 4.82 -15.89 -24.17
C CYS A 63 5.55 -17.17 -24.64
N LYS A 64 5.92 -17.26 -25.93
CA LYS A 64 6.52 -18.46 -26.54
C LYS A 64 8.06 -18.45 -26.55
N LEU A 65 8.69 -17.28 -26.44
CA LEU A 65 10.13 -17.12 -26.60
C LEU A 65 10.80 -16.72 -25.26
N GLY A 66 12.11 -16.94 -25.13
CA GLY A 66 12.91 -16.55 -23.95
C GLY A 66 12.89 -17.56 -22.78
N ARG A 67 13.54 -17.20 -21.67
CA ARG A 67 13.72 -18.05 -20.46
C ARG A 67 12.38 -18.49 -19.86
N ARG A 68 12.36 -19.68 -19.24
CA ARG A 68 11.17 -20.19 -18.53
C ARG A 68 10.96 -19.39 -17.25
N GLY A 69 9.79 -18.76 -17.13
CA GLY A 69 9.35 -18.07 -15.91
C GLY A 69 8.43 -18.95 -15.07
N LEU A 70 7.90 -18.41 -13.97
CA LEU A 70 6.80 -19.05 -13.25
C LEU A 70 5.53 -19.03 -14.11
N ASP A 71 4.68 -20.05 -13.93
CA ASP A 71 3.38 -20.13 -14.58
C ASP A 71 2.41 -19.09 -14.00
N TYR A 72 1.44 -18.64 -14.80
CA TYR A 72 0.48 -17.61 -14.34
C TYR A 72 -0.31 -18.08 -13.12
N TRP A 73 -0.67 -19.37 -13.05
CA TRP A 73 -1.32 -19.93 -11.87
C TRP A 73 -0.45 -19.91 -10.61
N MET A 74 0.84 -20.24 -10.73
CA MET A 74 1.78 -20.17 -9.61
C MET A 74 1.93 -18.73 -9.10
N ILE A 75 2.01 -17.77 -10.02
CA ILE A 75 2.07 -16.34 -9.67
C ILE A 75 0.83 -15.92 -8.87
N VAL A 76 -0.37 -16.37 -9.28
CA VAL A 76 -1.62 -16.09 -8.56
C VAL A 76 -1.62 -16.71 -7.17
N VAL A 77 -1.22 -17.97 -7.04
CA VAL A 77 -1.15 -18.67 -5.75
C VAL A 77 -0.17 -17.97 -4.81
N LEU A 78 1.04 -17.68 -5.27
CA LEU A 78 2.07 -16.99 -4.50
C LEU A 78 1.63 -15.57 -4.12
N ALA A 79 1.05 -14.81 -5.05
CA ALA A 79 0.54 -13.46 -4.77
C ALA A 79 -0.59 -13.48 -3.73
N ALA A 80 -1.51 -14.44 -3.83
CA ALA A 80 -2.63 -14.58 -2.90
C ALA A 80 -2.17 -15.01 -1.50
N VAL A 81 -1.20 -15.91 -1.39
CA VAL A 81 -0.65 -16.36 -0.10
C VAL A 81 0.24 -15.28 0.52
N TRP A 82 1.10 -14.65 -0.28
CA TRP A 82 1.96 -13.55 0.17
C TRP A 82 1.16 -12.45 0.87
N LEU A 83 0.14 -11.95 0.17
CA LEU A 83 -0.66 -10.83 0.64
C LEU A 83 -1.75 -11.26 1.61
N GLY A 84 -2.30 -12.47 1.45
CA GLY A 84 -3.36 -12.98 2.31
C GLY A 84 -2.90 -13.44 3.69
N CYS A 85 -1.62 -13.80 3.82
CA CYS A 85 -0.98 -14.22 5.07
C CYS A 85 0.05 -13.20 5.58
N ASP A 86 0.11 -11.99 5.00
CA ASP A 86 1.03 -10.91 5.40
C ASP A 86 2.48 -11.40 5.59
N LEU A 87 3.01 -12.10 4.57
CA LEU A 87 4.30 -12.76 4.65
C LEU A 87 5.43 -11.83 4.20
N ASP A 88 6.60 -11.99 4.84
CA ASP A 88 7.85 -11.50 4.30
C ASP A 88 8.37 -12.42 3.18
N ASP A 89 9.32 -11.92 2.38
CA ASP A 89 9.88 -12.64 1.22
C ASP A 89 10.46 -14.01 1.65
N ASP A 90 11.13 -14.07 2.80
CA ASP A 90 11.77 -15.28 3.34
C ASP A 90 10.74 -16.34 3.74
N LYS A 91 9.64 -15.96 4.43
CA LYS A 91 8.57 -16.89 4.78
C LYS A 91 7.82 -17.39 3.56
N LEU A 92 7.57 -16.52 2.58
CA LEU A 92 6.90 -16.92 1.35
C LEU A 92 7.74 -17.96 0.59
N GLN A 93 9.05 -17.73 0.47
CA GLN A 93 9.97 -18.72 -0.10
C GLN A 93 9.91 -20.05 0.67
N ASN A 94 10.08 -20.01 1.99
CA ASN A 94 10.05 -21.22 2.81
C ASN A 94 8.72 -21.99 2.67
N LEU A 95 7.58 -21.30 2.60
CA LEU A 95 6.29 -21.96 2.36
C LEU A 95 6.20 -22.54 0.95
N ALA A 96 6.66 -21.83 -0.07
CA ALA A 96 6.65 -22.33 -1.45
C ALA A 96 7.51 -23.60 -1.60
N GLU A 97 8.63 -23.67 -0.88
CA GLU A 97 9.56 -24.81 -0.91
C GLU A 97 9.08 -25.99 -0.05
N GLU A 98 8.58 -25.76 1.16
CA GLU A 98 8.36 -26.84 2.15
C GLU A 98 6.88 -27.14 2.43
N HIS A 99 5.97 -26.20 2.17
CA HIS A 99 4.56 -26.39 2.54
C HIS A 99 3.83 -27.25 1.50
N ARG A 100 3.76 -28.56 1.76
CA ARG A 100 3.17 -29.58 0.86
C ARG A 100 1.82 -29.19 0.24
N THR A 101 0.87 -28.69 1.03
CA THR A 101 -0.45 -28.28 0.51
C THR A 101 -0.34 -27.09 -0.44
N LEU A 102 0.60 -26.17 -0.19
CA LEU A 102 0.83 -25.01 -1.07
C LEU A 102 1.45 -25.47 -2.39
N ARG A 103 2.41 -26.40 -2.34
CA ARG A 103 2.99 -27.05 -3.53
C ARG A 103 1.92 -27.73 -4.39
N PHE A 104 1.05 -28.54 -3.78
CA PHE A 104 -0.06 -29.15 -4.51
C PHE A 104 -1.01 -28.13 -5.11
N MET A 105 -1.28 -27.03 -4.41
CA MET A 105 -2.09 -25.93 -4.95
C MET A 105 -1.42 -25.21 -6.13
N MET A 106 -0.08 -25.24 -6.23
CA MET A 106 0.69 -24.77 -7.39
C MET A 106 0.82 -25.81 -8.51
N GLY A 107 0.33 -27.04 -8.30
CA GLY A 107 0.48 -28.16 -9.25
C GLY A 107 1.84 -28.86 -9.19
N LEU A 108 2.58 -28.67 -8.10
CA LEU A 108 3.87 -29.29 -7.84
C LEU A 108 3.70 -30.52 -6.96
N GLY A 109 4.34 -31.63 -7.32
CA GLY A 109 4.21 -32.89 -6.60
C GLY A 109 5.30 -33.11 -5.55
N ASP A 110 5.30 -34.31 -4.95
CA ASP A 110 6.26 -34.71 -3.92
C ASP A 110 7.61 -35.21 -4.49
N TRP A 111 7.71 -35.48 -5.80
CA TRP A 111 8.97 -35.94 -6.39
C TRP A 111 9.97 -34.78 -6.51
N ILE A 112 11.28 -35.10 -6.49
CA ILE A 112 12.34 -34.09 -6.54
C ILE A 112 12.18 -33.23 -7.80
N GLU A 113 12.05 -31.92 -7.60
CA GLU A 113 11.91 -30.92 -8.64
C GLU A 113 13.15 -30.02 -8.70
N ASP A 114 13.60 -29.68 -9.90
CA ASP A 114 14.62 -28.65 -10.16
C ASP A 114 14.00 -27.22 -10.15
N GLU A 115 12.76 -27.05 -9.68
CA GLU A 115 12.09 -25.75 -9.70
C GLU A 115 12.54 -24.89 -8.52
N ASP A 116 13.39 -23.91 -8.80
CA ASP A 116 13.96 -22.98 -7.82
C ASP A 116 12.96 -21.86 -7.46
N PHE A 117 12.70 -21.71 -6.17
CA PHE A 117 11.82 -20.69 -5.56
C PHE A 117 12.61 -19.58 -4.84
N ASP A 118 13.80 -19.23 -5.33
CA ASP A 118 14.53 -18.04 -4.86
C ASP A 118 13.59 -16.83 -4.72
N TRP A 119 13.61 -16.18 -3.55
CA TRP A 119 12.70 -15.09 -3.21
C TRP A 119 12.71 -13.97 -4.26
N ARG A 120 13.86 -13.71 -4.91
CA ARG A 120 13.97 -12.72 -5.99
C ARG A 120 13.13 -13.11 -7.18
N ARG A 121 13.18 -14.39 -7.57
CA ARG A 121 12.37 -14.92 -8.65
C ARG A 121 10.88 -14.81 -8.33
N ILE A 122 10.46 -15.14 -7.10
CA ILE A 122 9.08 -14.98 -6.68
C ILE A 122 8.66 -13.52 -6.79
N ARG A 123 9.42 -12.62 -6.15
CA ARG A 123 9.15 -11.19 -6.15
C ARG A 123 9.10 -10.60 -7.55
N ASP A 124 10.08 -10.89 -8.40
CA ASP A 124 10.18 -10.37 -9.77
C ASP A 124 9.02 -10.83 -10.66
N ASN A 125 8.36 -11.96 -10.35
CA ASN A 125 7.18 -12.41 -11.09
C ASN A 125 5.87 -11.87 -10.48
N VAL A 126 5.76 -11.84 -9.15
CA VAL A 126 4.55 -11.34 -8.47
C VAL A 126 4.41 -9.81 -8.62
N CYS A 127 5.52 -9.07 -8.58
CA CYS A 127 5.53 -7.62 -8.81
C CYS A 127 5.27 -7.21 -10.27
N LEU A 128 5.08 -8.15 -11.21
CA LEU A 128 4.61 -7.82 -12.56
C LEU A 128 3.10 -7.57 -12.62
N LEU A 129 2.34 -8.04 -11.63
CA LEU A 129 0.91 -7.77 -11.55
C LEU A 129 0.68 -6.27 -11.42
N ARG A 130 -0.26 -5.73 -12.20
CA ARG A 130 -0.55 -4.29 -12.20
C ARG A 130 -1.79 -3.95 -11.38
N PRO A 131 -1.88 -2.72 -10.84
CA PRO A 131 -3.03 -2.30 -10.03
C PRO A 131 -4.36 -2.48 -10.75
N GLU A 132 -4.41 -2.17 -12.04
CA GLU A 132 -5.63 -2.23 -12.85
C GLU A 132 -6.15 -3.67 -12.98
N THR A 133 -5.24 -4.66 -12.97
CA THR A 133 -5.61 -6.08 -12.98
C THR A 133 -6.18 -6.50 -11.64
N LEU A 134 -5.60 -6.03 -10.53
CA LEU A 134 -6.15 -6.31 -9.21
C LEU A 134 -7.53 -5.66 -9.01
N GLU A 135 -7.74 -4.44 -9.53
CA GLU A 135 -9.04 -3.78 -9.54
C GLU A 135 -10.11 -4.57 -10.29
N LYS A 136 -9.74 -5.27 -11.38
CA LYS A 136 -10.64 -6.14 -12.14
C LYS A 136 -10.90 -7.48 -11.45
N LEU A 137 -9.89 -8.02 -10.77
CA LEU A 137 -9.97 -9.30 -10.08
C LEU A 137 -10.86 -9.24 -8.83
N ASN A 138 -10.88 -8.12 -8.11
CA ASN A 138 -11.71 -7.99 -6.92
C ASN A 138 -13.23 -8.19 -7.20
N PRO A 139 -13.87 -7.51 -8.18
CA PRO A 139 -15.25 -7.78 -8.57
C PRO A 139 -15.53 -9.23 -8.99
N LEU A 140 -14.58 -9.89 -9.65
CA LEU A 140 -14.71 -11.28 -10.08
C LEU A 140 -14.81 -12.22 -8.88
N VAL A 141 -13.94 -12.05 -7.88
CA VAL A 141 -13.95 -12.84 -6.65
C VAL A 141 -15.17 -12.53 -5.78
N ILE A 142 -15.60 -11.26 -5.70
CA ILE A 142 -16.84 -10.88 -5.00
C ILE A 142 -18.05 -11.53 -5.67
N GLY A 143 -18.11 -11.51 -7.00
CA GLY A 143 -19.18 -12.15 -7.77
C GLY A 143 -19.31 -13.63 -7.44
N ALA A 144 -18.19 -14.35 -7.47
CA ALA A 144 -18.11 -15.75 -7.05
C ALA A 144 -18.58 -15.96 -5.59
N GLY A 145 -18.14 -15.11 -4.68
CA GLY A 145 -18.53 -15.15 -3.27
C GLY A 145 -20.03 -14.90 -3.03
N HIS A 146 -20.62 -13.97 -3.78
CA HIS A 146 -22.05 -13.65 -3.67
C HIS A 146 -22.94 -14.73 -4.29
N LEU A 147 -22.44 -15.60 -5.17
CA LEU A 147 -23.16 -16.81 -5.56
C LEU A 147 -23.31 -17.78 -4.38
N LEU A 148 -22.26 -17.93 -3.57
CA LEU A 148 -22.27 -18.79 -2.38
C LEU A 148 -23.11 -18.19 -1.24
N VAL A 149 -23.02 -16.87 -1.03
CA VAL A 149 -23.78 -16.17 0.02
C VAL A 149 -24.51 -14.93 -0.53
N PRO A 150 -25.64 -15.10 -1.24
CA PRO A 150 -26.33 -14.00 -1.93
C PRO A 150 -26.89 -12.90 -1.02
N LYS A 151 -27.07 -13.18 0.27
CA LYS A 151 -27.62 -12.24 1.24
C LYS A 151 -26.56 -11.30 1.83
N ALA A 152 -25.27 -11.56 1.62
CA ALA A 152 -24.18 -10.81 2.24
C ALA A 152 -24.20 -9.33 1.87
N ILE A 153 -24.34 -9.03 0.58
CA ILE A 153 -24.32 -7.66 0.03
C ILE A 153 -25.47 -6.76 0.51
N LYS A 154 -26.52 -7.33 1.12
CA LYS A 154 -27.65 -6.54 1.62
C LYS A 154 -27.24 -5.59 2.75
N SER A 155 -26.12 -5.84 3.40
CA SER A 155 -25.57 -5.01 4.48
C SER A 155 -24.10 -4.76 4.22
N VAL A 156 -23.72 -3.48 4.25
CA VAL A 156 -22.32 -3.06 4.15
C VAL A 156 -21.92 -2.23 5.36
N ARG A 157 -20.63 -2.22 5.67
CA ARG A 157 -20.00 -1.27 6.59
C ARG A 157 -18.76 -0.70 5.95
N GLY A 158 -18.43 0.54 6.28
CA GLY A 158 -17.18 1.14 5.85
C GLY A 158 -16.53 1.97 6.92
N ASP A 159 -15.21 2.03 6.87
CA ASP A 159 -14.39 2.89 7.70
C ASP A 159 -13.20 3.44 6.89
N THR A 160 -12.62 4.53 7.38
CA THR A 160 -11.37 5.08 6.85
C THR A 160 -10.18 4.58 7.68
N PHE A 161 -9.21 4.04 6.97
CA PHE A 161 -7.94 3.57 7.52
C PHE A 161 -6.82 4.48 7.04
N VAL A 162 -5.70 4.44 7.75
CA VAL A 162 -4.45 5.07 7.27
C VAL A 162 -3.53 3.93 6.89
N VAL A 163 -3.17 3.88 5.62
CA VAL A 163 -2.11 3.00 5.15
C VAL A 163 -0.82 3.78 5.28
N GLY A 164 0.08 3.24 6.10
CA GLY A 164 1.37 3.86 6.38
C GLY A 164 2.25 3.87 5.14
N THR A 165 2.81 5.03 4.81
CA THR A 165 3.89 5.11 3.81
C THR A 165 5.17 4.52 4.38
N ASN A 166 6.06 3.99 3.52
CA ASN A 166 7.26 3.30 3.96
C ASN A 166 8.37 4.29 4.32
N ILE A 167 8.11 5.11 5.33
CA ILE A 167 8.98 6.21 5.72
C ILE A 167 9.47 6.06 7.17
N HIS A 168 10.67 6.57 7.41
CA HIS A 168 11.13 6.80 8.77
C HIS A 168 10.49 8.07 9.34
N TYR A 169 10.54 8.24 10.67
CA TYR A 169 9.96 9.42 11.31
C TYR A 169 10.53 10.73 10.72
N PRO A 170 9.66 11.62 10.19
CA PRO A 170 10.11 12.69 9.30
C PRO A 170 10.62 13.89 10.09
N THR A 171 11.94 13.97 10.24
CA THR A 171 12.62 15.17 10.76
C THR A 171 13.16 15.99 9.61
N GLU A 172 13.05 17.32 9.67
CA GLU A 172 13.57 18.19 8.59
C GLU A 172 15.06 17.96 8.33
N SER A 173 15.87 17.76 9.38
CA SER A 173 17.30 17.46 9.20
C SER A 173 17.52 16.10 8.53
N GLY A 174 16.70 15.09 8.86
CA GLY A 174 16.70 13.80 8.16
C GLY A 174 16.34 13.94 6.68
N LEU A 175 15.27 14.67 6.37
CA LEU A 175 14.82 14.91 5.00
C LEU A 175 15.85 15.67 4.16
N ILE A 176 16.48 16.71 4.70
CA ILE A 176 17.59 17.41 4.03
C ILE A 176 18.75 16.44 3.80
N GLY A 177 19.11 15.64 4.81
CA GLY A 177 20.17 14.64 4.70
C GLY A 177 19.91 13.58 3.62
N ASP A 178 18.69 13.07 3.55
CA ASP A 178 18.26 12.13 2.51
C ASP A 178 18.32 12.76 1.13
N GLY A 179 17.91 14.03 1.02
CA GLY A 179 17.87 14.78 -0.24
C GLY A 179 19.28 15.01 -0.77
N LEU A 180 20.16 15.53 0.08
CA LEU A 180 21.56 15.74 -0.26
C LEU A 180 22.27 14.43 -0.58
N ARG A 181 22.00 13.34 0.15
CA ARG A 181 22.56 12.01 -0.17
C ARG A 181 22.18 11.57 -1.58
N LYS A 182 20.89 11.68 -1.94
CA LYS A 182 20.39 11.29 -3.26
C LYS A 182 20.96 12.20 -4.36
N VAL A 183 20.98 13.51 -4.13
CA VAL A 183 21.59 14.51 -5.03
C VAL A 183 23.07 14.19 -5.28
N VAL A 184 23.88 14.00 -4.24
CA VAL A 184 25.32 13.68 -4.39
C VAL A 184 25.52 12.38 -5.19
N MET A 185 24.71 11.35 -4.94
CA MET A 185 24.78 10.11 -5.71
C MET A 185 24.45 10.31 -7.19
N LEU A 186 23.41 11.07 -7.51
CA LEU A 186 22.99 11.34 -8.89
C LEU A 186 24.00 12.21 -9.63
N VAL A 187 24.49 13.28 -8.99
CA VAL A 187 25.54 14.15 -9.56
C VAL A 187 26.80 13.35 -9.83
N THR A 188 27.19 12.44 -8.93
CA THR A 188 28.38 11.60 -9.15
C THR A 188 28.21 10.66 -10.35
N LYS A 189 27.02 10.06 -10.51
CA LYS A 189 26.71 9.21 -11.67
C LYS A 189 26.71 10.02 -12.98
N LEU A 190 25.99 11.14 -13.01
CA LEU A 190 25.91 12.03 -14.18
C LEU A 190 27.29 12.58 -14.56
N ALA A 191 28.08 13.05 -13.59
CA ALA A 191 29.43 13.54 -13.84
C ALA A 191 30.34 12.46 -14.43
N ALA A 192 30.22 11.20 -13.99
CA ALA A 192 30.99 10.09 -14.56
C ALA A 192 30.61 9.80 -16.02
N VAL A 193 29.31 9.85 -16.35
CA VAL A 193 28.81 9.65 -17.73
C VAL A 193 29.29 10.76 -18.67
N HIS A 194 29.30 12.01 -18.21
CA HIS A 194 29.71 13.17 -19.02
C HIS A 194 31.19 13.57 -18.87
N GLY A 195 32.02 12.74 -18.24
CA GLY A 195 33.46 12.98 -18.10
C GLY A 195 33.84 14.20 -17.25
N GLN A 196 32.97 14.64 -16.32
CA GLN A 196 33.23 15.78 -15.46
C GLN A 196 33.90 15.39 -14.14
N SER A 197 34.92 16.16 -13.73
CA SER A 197 35.74 15.88 -12.53
C SER A 197 35.16 16.35 -11.19
N GLY A 198 33.90 16.81 -11.17
CA GLY A 198 33.31 17.57 -10.06
C GLY A 198 33.01 16.82 -8.75
N CYS A 199 33.08 15.47 -8.73
CA CYS A 199 32.57 14.66 -7.61
C CYS A 199 33.59 13.73 -6.93
N ARG A 200 34.89 14.03 -7.03
CA ARG A 200 35.95 13.18 -6.45
C ARG A 200 35.80 12.95 -4.94
N GLN A 201 35.31 13.94 -4.19
CA GLN A 201 35.17 13.87 -2.73
C GLN A 201 33.75 13.49 -2.24
N HIS A 202 32.93 12.86 -3.08
CA HIS A 202 31.54 12.51 -2.73
C HIS A 202 31.44 11.67 -1.43
N GLN A 203 32.38 10.75 -1.17
CA GLN A 203 32.40 9.95 0.07
C GLN A 203 32.57 10.82 1.33
N HIS A 204 33.45 11.82 1.26
CA HIS A 204 33.66 12.77 2.36
C HIS A 204 32.39 13.60 2.59
N LEU A 205 31.77 14.12 1.53
CA LEU A 205 30.53 14.90 1.60
C LEU A 205 29.40 14.10 2.24
N LEU A 206 29.20 12.84 1.84
CA LEU A 206 28.19 11.95 2.44
C LEU A 206 28.43 11.71 3.93
N LYS A 207 29.70 11.58 4.33
CA LYS A 207 30.08 11.44 5.74
C LYS A 207 29.77 12.73 6.52
N SER A 208 30.15 13.89 5.99
CA SER A 208 29.87 15.20 6.61
C SER A 208 28.36 15.45 6.79
N ILE A 209 27.54 15.19 5.76
CA ILE A 209 26.08 15.28 5.85
C ILE A 209 25.56 14.42 7.00
N LYS A 210 25.96 13.15 7.04
CA LYS A 210 25.55 12.18 8.07
C LYS A 210 25.94 12.63 9.48
N GLU A 211 27.11 13.20 9.65
CA GLU A 211 27.60 13.71 10.94
C GLU A 211 26.81 14.92 11.43
N ILE A 212 26.54 15.89 10.54
CA ILE A 212 25.74 17.09 10.86
C ILE A 212 24.31 16.67 11.25
N VAL A 213 23.65 15.82 10.47
CA VAL A 213 22.28 15.34 10.77
C VAL A 213 22.24 14.61 12.12
N ARG A 214 23.23 13.75 12.41
CA ARG A 214 23.33 13.08 13.71
C ARG A 214 23.54 14.05 14.86
N ARG A 215 24.33 15.10 14.67
CA ARG A 215 24.57 16.15 15.67
C ARG A 215 23.28 16.90 15.99
N ILE A 216 22.52 17.29 14.97
CA ILE A 216 21.18 17.90 15.13
C ILE A 216 20.23 16.95 15.85
N GLY A 217 20.19 15.67 15.46
CA GLY A 217 19.34 14.67 16.11
C GLY A 217 19.68 14.44 17.59
N ARG A 218 20.96 14.45 17.96
CA ARG A 218 21.39 14.39 19.37
C ARG A 218 20.98 15.65 20.12
N ALA A 219 21.20 16.83 19.52
CA ALA A 219 20.78 18.10 20.11
C ALA A 219 19.26 18.11 20.34
N ALA A 220 18.45 17.68 19.38
CA ALA A 220 16.99 17.62 19.49
C ALA A 220 16.49 16.75 20.65
N ARG A 221 17.20 15.67 21.00
CA ARG A 221 16.82 14.74 22.09
C ARG A 221 17.25 15.17 23.49
N ALA A 222 18.23 16.07 23.63
CA ALA A 222 18.68 16.50 24.95
C ALA A 222 17.52 17.18 25.72
N LYS A 223 17.38 16.95 27.03
CA LYS A 223 16.34 17.60 27.84
C LYS A 223 16.86 18.94 28.40
N GLY A 224 15.99 19.93 28.58
CA GLY A 224 16.28 21.15 29.36
C GLY A 224 16.90 22.35 28.61
N LEU A 225 17.30 22.20 27.34
CA LEU A 225 17.81 23.31 26.52
C LEU A 225 16.76 23.65 25.43
N GLY A 226 16.42 24.93 25.32
CA GLY A 226 15.39 25.43 24.40
C GLY A 226 15.69 25.18 22.91
N ALA A 227 14.75 25.58 22.05
CA ALA A 227 14.82 25.36 20.60
C ALA A 227 16.07 25.98 19.92
N ASP A 228 16.67 27.02 20.53
CA ASP A 228 17.81 27.75 19.99
C ASP A 228 19.07 26.91 19.77
N ARG A 229 19.24 25.82 20.53
CA ARG A 229 20.37 24.89 20.37
C ARG A 229 20.45 24.23 18.99
N LEU A 230 19.34 24.19 18.26
CA LEU A 230 19.28 23.61 16.92
C LEU A 230 19.84 24.56 15.86
N LYS A 231 19.80 25.88 16.12
CA LYS A 231 20.17 26.92 15.16
C LYS A 231 21.59 26.73 14.60
N PRO A 232 22.65 26.45 15.40
CA PRO A 232 24.00 26.27 14.85
C PRO A 232 24.10 25.09 13.89
N GLY A 233 23.53 23.94 14.25
CA GLY A 233 23.55 22.75 13.41
C GLY A 233 22.75 22.91 12.12
N TYR A 234 21.59 23.60 12.19
CA TYR A 234 20.81 23.89 10.98
C TYR A 234 21.49 24.93 10.08
N LYS A 235 22.20 25.93 10.62
CA LYS A 235 23.01 26.85 9.79
C LYS A 235 24.06 26.08 9.00
N GLU A 236 24.88 25.27 9.67
CA GLU A 236 25.91 24.42 9.05
C GLU A 236 25.30 23.49 7.97
N LEU A 237 24.15 22.87 8.25
CA LEU A 237 23.47 21.99 7.30
C LEU A 237 22.93 22.74 6.08
N LEU A 238 22.32 23.91 6.27
CA LEU A 238 21.74 24.71 5.20
C LEU A 238 22.81 25.33 4.30
N ASP A 239 23.94 25.78 4.88
CA ASP A 239 25.07 26.30 4.12
C ASP A 239 25.68 25.20 3.22
N LEU A 240 25.87 24.00 3.78
CA LEU A 240 26.32 22.84 3.00
C LEU A 240 25.30 22.44 1.93
N ALA A 241 24.00 22.51 2.24
CA ALA A 241 22.94 22.19 1.29
C ALA A 241 22.96 23.15 0.10
N GLU A 242 23.11 24.45 0.35
CA GLU A 242 23.15 25.48 -0.69
C GLU A 242 24.33 25.28 -1.64
N ASP A 243 25.53 25.03 -1.10
CA ASP A 243 26.72 24.74 -1.91
C ASP A 243 26.53 23.50 -2.80
N LEU A 244 26.06 22.38 -2.22
CA LEU A 244 25.83 21.15 -2.97
C LEU A 244 24.74 21.29 -4.03
N MET A 245 23.63 21.96 -3.71
CA MET A 245 22.54 22.21 -4.66
C MET A 245 22.99 23.15 -5.79
N SER A 246 23.86 24.13 -5.49
CA SER A 246 24.46 25.01 -6.50
C SER A 246 25.33 24.22 -7.49
N ARG A 247 26.24 23.38 -6.98
CA ARG A 247 27.08 22.48 -7.81
C ARG A 247 26.25 21.55 -8.68
N ALA A 248 25.21 20.95 -8.11
CA ALA A 248 24.29 20.08 -8.84
C ALA A 248 23.53 20.83 -9.94
N SER A 249 23.08 22.06 -9.66
CA SER A 249 22.40 22.91 -10.64
C SER A 249 23.34 23.37 -11.77
N GLN A 250 24.61 23.63 -11.46
CA GLN A 250 25.64 23.92 -12.47
C GLN A 250 25.89 22.71 -13.38
N LEU A 251 26.01 21.51 -12.82
CA LEU A 251 26.14 20.29 -13.61
C LEU A 251 24.95 20.10 -14.56
N LEU A 252 23.72 20.25 -14.05
CA LEU A 252 22.52 20.17 -14.89
C LEU A 252 22.55 21.16 -16.05
N LYS A 253 23.00 22.40 -15.84
CA LYS A 253 23.14 23.39 -16.92
C LYS A 253 24.18 22.95 -17.96
N THR A 254 25.33 22.45 -17.52
CA THR A 254 26.37 21.97 -18.44
C THR A 254 25.93 20.76 -19.25
N VAL A 255 25.13 19.86 -18.65
CA VAL A 255 24.60 18.67 -19.33
C VAL A 255 23.44 19.04 -20.26
N ALA A 256 22.55 19.95 -19.85
CA ALA A 256 21.44 20.43 -20.69
C ALA A 256 21.91 21.19 -21.93
N CYS A 257 23.05 21.88 -21.88
CA CYS A 257 23.67 22.46 -23.09
C CYS A 257 24.20 21.41 -24.08
N CYS A 258 24.29 20.13 -23.67
CA CYS A 258 24.76 19.02 -24.50
C CYS A 258 23.64 18.11 -25.01
N VAL A 259 22.37 18.38 -24.67
CA VAL A 259 21.21 17.55 -25.05
C VAL A 259 20.15 18.45 -25.68
N ASP A 260 19.71 18.12 -26.90
CA ASP A 260 18.65 18.85 -27.59
C ASP A 260 17.39 18.89 -26.72
N ALA A 261 16.90 20.11 -26.54
CA ALA A 261 15.82 20.46 -25.64
C ALA A 261 14.47 20.10 -26.28
N ASP A 262 13.95 18.91 -25.97
CA ASP A 262 12.52 18.64 -26.15
C ASP A 262 11.97 17.74 -25.03
N VAL A 263 10.81 18.17 -24.52
CA VAL A 263 9.87 17.46 -23.64
C VAL A 263 10.21 17.41 -22.14
N ILE A 264 9.92 18.52 -21.44
CA ILE A 264 9.62 18.53 -20.01
C ILE A 264 8.10 18.32 -19.85
N ASP A 265 7.65 17.07 -19.95
CA ASP A 265 6.32 16.69 -19.48
C ASP A 265 6.38 16.32 -17.99
N TRP A 266 5.35 16.74 -17.25
CA TRP A 266 5.21 16.56 -15.81
C TRP A 266 4.18 15.46 -15.55
N LEU A 267 4.56 14.49 -14.70
CA LEU A 267 3.75 13.39 -14.14
C LEU A 267 3.59 12.13 -15.01
N GLY A 268 4.28 11.05 -14.62
CA GLY A 268 4.01 9.68 -15.07
C GLY A 268 5.24 8.77 -15.01
N GLU A 269 5.16 7.72 -14.19
CA GLU A 269 5.97 6.47 -14.18
C GLU A 269 7.48 6.57 -14.48
N GLY A 270 8.28 6.58 -13.41
CA GLY A 270 9.75 6.52 -13.50
C GLY A 270 10.38 7.81 -14.02
N PHE A 271 11.63 8.07 -13.61
CA PHE A 271 12.36 9.18 -14.20
C PHE A 271 12.82 8.79 -15.60
N GLU A 272 12.23 9.37 -16.64
CA GLU A 272 12.62 9.15 -18.05
C GLU A 272 14.10 9.45 -18.31
N SER A 273 14.70 10.34 -17.51
CA SER A 273 16.14 10.63 -17.58
C SER A 273 16.74 10.92 -16.19
N PRO A 274 18.04 10.62 -15.99
CA PRO A 274 18.73 10.91 -14.73
C PRO A 274 18.82 12.41 -14.41
N GLU A 275 18.73 13.29 -15.42
CA GLU A 275 18.66 14.74 -15.25
C GLU A 275 17.31 15.16 -14.64
N LYS A 276 16.19 14.59 -15.13
CA LYS A 276 14.85 14.80 -14.56
C LYS A 276 14.80 14.32 -13.11
N GLU A 277 15.40 13.16 -12.83
CA GLU A 277 15.53 12.64 -11.46
C GLU A 277 16.30 13.61 -10.55
N LEU A 278 17.45 14.09 -11.00
CA LEU A 278 18.25 15.05 -10.23
C LEU A 278 17.49 16.36 -9.99
N LEU A 279 16.84 16.91 -11.02
CA LEU A 279 16.06 18.14 -10.92
C LEU A 279 14.92 18.00 -9.89
N HIS A 280 14.21 16.87 -9.93
CA HIS A 280 13.13 16.57 -8.99
C HIS A 280 13.61 16.58 -7.53
N TYR A 281 14.68 15.83 -7.22
CA TYR A 281 15.21 15.80 -5.86
C TYR A 281 15.82 17.12 -5.41
N LEU A 282 16.38 17.92 -6.34
CA LEU A 282 16.83 19.28 -6.03
C LEU A 282 15.67 20.18 -5.62
N GLN A 283 14.54 20.13 -6.33
CA GLN A 283 13.36 20.92 -6.00
C GLN A 283 12.79 20.53 -4.63
N LEU A 284 12.65 19.23 -4.35
CA LEU A 284 12.17 18.74 -3.06
C LEU A 284 13.12 19.12 -1.91
N THR A 285 14.43 18.93 -2.10
CA THR A 285 15.43 19.29 -1.09
C THR A 285 15.40 20.78 -0.79
N ARG A 286 15.32 21.63 -1.82
CA ARG A 286 15.19 23.09 -1.68
C ARG A 286 13.93 23.48 -0.92
N LYS A 287 12.79 22.83 -1.18
CA LYS A 287 11.54 23.05 -0.43
C LYS A 287 11.75 22.78 1.06
N VAL A 288 12.32 21.63 1.41
CA VAL A 288 12.59 21.27 2.81
C VAL A 288 13.59 22.21 3.47
N CYS A 289 14.65 22.63 2.76
CA CYS A 289 15.60 23.63 3.27
C CYS A 289 14.90 24.97 3.58
N GLY A 290 13.99 25.42 2.71
CA GLY A 290 13.20 26.62 2.94
C GLY A 290 12.28 26.51 4.17
N THR A 291 11.56 25.40 4.29
CA THR A 291 10.74 25.08 5.47
C THR A 291 11.57 25.07 6.75
N ALA A 292 12.72 24.39 6.74
CA ALA A 292 13.61 24.32 7.89
C ALA A 292 14.19 25.68 8.30
N LYS A 293 14.58 26.50 7.33
CA LYS A 293 15.08 27.87 7.56
C LYS A 293 14.01 28.73 8.24
N ARG A 294 12.78 28.74 7.70
CA ARG A 294 11.65 29.49 8.26
C ARG A 294 11.30 29.03 9.67
N ARG A 295 11.19 27.72 9.91
CA ARG A 295 10.83 27.17 11.22
C ARG A 295 11.91 27.34 12.27
N VAL A 296 13.16 27.01 11.95
CA VAL A 296 14.25 26.90 12.94
C VAL A 296 15.00 28.22 13.13
N LEU A 297 15.30 28.92 12.03
CA LEU A 297 16.10 30.15 12.09
C LEU A 297 15.23 31.39 12.27
N LEU A 298 14.07 31.45 11.61
CA LEU A 298 13.13 32.58 11.68
C LEU A 298 12.00 32.38 12.71
N ALA A 299 11.93 31.21 13.36
CA ALA A 299 10.90 30.86 14.35
C ALA A 299 9.45 30.97 13.83
N GLU A 300 9.23 30.82 12.52
CA GLU A 300 7.91 30.86 11.91
C GLU A 300 7.11 29.57 12.15
N THR A 301 5.80 29.71 12.31
CA THR A 301 4.87 28.57 12.35
C THR A 301 4.44 28.21 10.94
N ILE A 302 4.79 27.00 10.49
CA ILE A 302 4.52 26.54 9.13
C ILE A 302 3.27 25.65 9.10
N PRO A 303 2.28 25.94 8.23
CA PRO A 303 1.14 25.07 7.96
C PRO A 303 1.59 23.65 7.58
N ASN A 304 0.77 22.64 7.87
CA ASN A 304 1.15 21.26 7.55
C ASN A 304 1.14 20.97 6.04
N GLU A 305 0.30 21.67 5.28
CA GLU A 305 0.21 21.55 3.81
C GLU A 305 1.49 21.96 3.09
N GLU A 306 2.28 22.86 3.68
CA GLU A 306 3.58 23.26 3.14
C GLU A 306 4.69 22.25 3.46
N LYS A 307 4.49 21.38 4.46
CA LYS A 307 5.52 20.45 4.93
C LYS A 307 5.59 19.23 4.04
N LEU A 308 6.82 18.79 3.78
CA LEU A 308 7.11 17.51 3.15
C LEU A 308 7.46 16.50 4.24
N PHE A 309 6.90 15.29 4.17
CA PHE A 309 7.17 14.22 5.14
C PHE A 309 8.12 13.14 4.60
N SER A 310 8.28 13.03 3.29
CA SER A 310 9.33 12.22 2.68
C SER A 310 9.69 12.80 1.33
N ILE A 311 10.99 12.80 1.01
CA ILE A 311 11.45 13.17 -0.33
C ILE A 311 11.30 12.02 -1.33
N PHE A 312 11.23 10.78 -0.85
CA PHE A 312 11.06 9.59 -1.68
C PHE A 312 9.58 9.25 -1.86
N GLU A 313 8.74 9.69 -0.92
CA GLU A 313 7.29 9.50 -0.95
C GLU A 313 6.58 10.86 -0.74
N PRO A 314 6.68 11.82 -1.69
CA PRO A 314 6.20 13.20 -1.52
C PRO A 314 4.70 13.33 -1.27
N HIS A 315 3.94 12.31 -1.70
CA HIS A 315 2.51 12.18 -1.50
C HIS A 315 2.09 11.94 -0.05
N THR A 316 3.04 11.59 0.85
CA THR A 316 2.75 11.21 2.24
C THR A 316 2.02 12.33 2.98
N GLU A 317 0.94 12.00 3.67
CA GLU A 317 0.20 12.96 4.50
C GLU A 317 0.44 12.78 6.00
N LEU A 318 0.24 13.85 6.77
CA LEU A 318 0.13 13.78 8.22
C LEU A 318 -1.34 13.70 8.62
N ILE A 319 -1.75 12.55 9.15
CA ILE A 319 -3.14 12.27 9.53
C ILE A 319 -3.24 12.24 11.06
N LYS A 320 -4.06 13.15 11.63
CA LYS A 320 -4.32 13.25 13.06
C LYS A 320 -5.62 12.52 13.42
N ARG A 321 -5.53 11.28 13.90
CA ARG A 321 -6.72 10.51 14.35
C ARG A 321 -7.05 10.73 15.82
N GLY A 322 -6.07 11.12 16.64
CA GLY A 322 -6.25 11.31 18.09
C GLY A 322 -6.59 10.02 18.87
N LYS A 323 -6.46 8.85 18.24
CA LYS A 323 -6.64 7.52 18.85
C LYS A 323 -5.29 7.03 19.36
N GLN A 324 -5.23 6.42 20.54
CA GLN A 324 -4.04 5.73 21.03
C GLN A 324 -3.85 4.39 20.30
N PRO A 325 -2.61 3.85 20.17
CA PRO A 325 -1.33 4.39 20.67
C PRO A 325 -0.73 5.51 19.82
N ASP A 326 -1.04 5.57 18.52
CA ASP A 326 -0.45 6.52 17.57
C ASP A 326 -1.45 7.61 17.16
N PRO A 327 -1.45 8.76 17.86
CA PRO A 327 -2.39 9.86 17.56
C PRO A 327 -2.11 10.53 16.20
N ILE A 328 -0.89 10.38 15.68
CA ILE A 328 -0.39 10.94 14.43
C ILE A 328 0.14 9.78 13.59
N GLN A 329 -0.34 9.68 12.36
CA GLN A 329 0.07 8.65 11.41
C GLN A 329 0.51 9.32 10.11
N TYR A 330 1.45 8.70 9.40
CA TYR A 330 1.96 9.20 8.13
C TYR A 330 1.58 8.24 7.01
N GLY A 331 0.94 8.73 5.97
CA GLY A 331 0.61 7.94 4.79
C GLY A 331 -0.64 8.43 4.10
N HIS A 332 -1.45 7.50 3.60
CA HIS A 332 -2.68 7.81 2.87
C HIS A 332 -3.90 7.32 3.60
N LYS A 333 -4.96 8.12 3.57
CA LYS A 333 -6.27 7.66 4.03
C LYS A 333 -6.89 6.79 2.95
N VAL A 334 -7.44 5.65 3.34
CA VAL A 334 -8.12 4.71 2.45
C VAL A 334 -9.50 4.39 3.01
N LEU A 335 -10.52 4.60 2.21
CA LEU A 335 -11.87 4.11 2.50
C LEU A 335 -11.94 2.64 2.13
N VAL A 336 -12.43 1.80 3.04
CA VAL A 336 -12.69 0.39 2.79
C VAL A 336 -14.15 0.11 3.17
N ILE A 337 -14.91 -0.49 2.25
CA ILE A 337 -16.30 -0.89 2.45
C ILE A 337 -16.40 -2.40 2.28
N GLU A 338 -16.86 -3.09 3.31
CA GLU A 338 -17.04 -4.53 3.35
C GLU A 338 -18.51 -4.93 3.56
N ASP A 339 -18.89 -6.12 3.12
CA ASP A 339 -20.23 -6.66 3.32
C ASP A 339 -20.40 -7.42 4.65
N ALA A 340 -21.55 -8.09 4.83
CA ALA A 340 -21.87 -8.80 6.06
C ALA A 340 -20.94 -9.99 6.38
N ILE A 341 -20.22 -10.52 5.39
CA ILE A 341 -19.33 -11.67 5.56
C ILE A 341 -17.84 -11.33 5.40
N GLY A 342 -17.51 -10.08 5.04
CA GLY A 342 -16.15 -9.57 4.99
C GLY A 342 -15.56 -9.40 3.59
N PHE A 343 -16.38 -9.51 2.52
CA PHE A 343 -15.90 -9.14 1.18
C PHE A 343 -15.77 -7.62 1.08
N ILE A 344 -14.59 -7.13 0.67
CA ILE A 344 -14.40 -5.70 0.45
C ILE A 344 -14.98 -5.32 -0.91
N CYS A 345 -16.18 -4.78 -0.85
CA CYS A 345 -17.01 -4.44 -2.00
C CYS A 345 -16.56 -3.16 -2.70
N ALA A 346 -15.94 -2.24 -1.98
CA ALA A 346 -15.33 -1.04 -2.53
C ALA A 346 -14.16 -0.60 -1.66
N TYR A 347 -13.16 -0.02 -2.29
CA TYR A 347 -12.04 0.65 -1.63
C TYR A 347 -11.63 1.84 -2.48
N GLN A 348 -11.12 2.89 -1.83
CA GLN A 348 -10.70 4.10 -2.52
C GLN A 348 -9.60 4.80 -1.70
N VAL A 349 -8.48 5.11 -2.37
CA VAL A 349 -7.48 6.01 -1.81
C VAL A 349 -8.05 7.43 -1.81
N VAL A 350 -8.07 8.04 -0.64
CA VAL A 350 -8.61 9.37 -0.44
C VAL A 350 -7.59 10.39 -0.93
N ALA A 351 -8.05 11.32 -1.77
CA ALA A 351 -7.21 12.42 -2.24
C ALA A 351 -6.69 13.26 -1.07
N ASN A 352 -5.55 13.91 -1.29
CA ASN A 352 -4.88 14.61 -0.21
C ASN A 352 -5.76 15.71 0.42
N GLY A 353 -5.81 15.74 1.75
CA GLY A 353 -6.68 16.64 2.52
C GLY A 353 -8.17 16.26 2.52
N GLY A 354 -8.57 15.19 1.84
CA GLY A 354 -9.96 14.76 1.71
C GLY A 354 -10.62 14.37 3.03
N LEU A 355 -11.85 14.86 3.23
CA LEU A 355 -12.64 14.55 4.42
C LEU A 355 -13.50 13.30 4.20
N ASP A 356 -13.61 12.47 5.23
CA ASP A 356 -14.38 11.22 5.22
C ASP A 356 -15.84 11.44 4.76
N GLN A 357 -16.38 12.61 5.11
CA GLN A 357 -17.76 13.02 4.81
C GLN A 357 -18.01 13.27 3.31
N GLU A 358 -17.00 13.72 2.58
CA GLU A 358 -17.09 14.08 1.15
C GLU A 358 -17.10 12.84 0.27
N ILE A 359 -16.41 11.78 0.71
CA ILE A 359 -16.18 10.56 -0.09
C ILE A 359 -17.33 9.58 0.05
N LEU A 360 -18.08 9.65 1.16
CA LEU A 360 -19.12 8.70 1.51
C LEU A 360 -20.19 8.54 0.42
N VAL A 361 -20.80 9.65 0.01
CA VAL A 361 -21.95 9.66 -0.91
C VAL A 361 -21.52 9.21 -2.31
N PRO A 362 -20.43 9.74 -2.90
CA PRO A 362 -19.91 9.23 -4.18
C PRO A 362 -19.59 7.73 -4.15
N ALA A 363 -18.85 7.27 -3.14
CA ALA A 363 -18.45 5.86 -3.03
C ALA A 363 -19.66 4.94 -2.91
N MET A 364 -20.66 5.30 -2.09
CA MET A 364 -21.88 4.52 -1.93
C MET A 364 -22.76 4.53 -3.16
N THR A 365 -22.81 5.64 -3.91
CA THR A 365 -23.55 5.74 -5.17
C THR A 365 -22.97 4.78 -6.20
N GLN A 366 -21.64 4.82 -6.39
CA GLN A 366 -20.95 3.93 -7.31
C GLN A 366 -21.10 2.47 -6.90
N LEU A 367 -20.97 2.16 -5.62
CA LEU A 367 -21.12 0.82 -5.10
C LEU A 367 -22.55 0.28 -5.25
N GLN A 368 -23.57 1.10 -4.95
CA GLN A 368 -24.97 0.72 -5.12
C GLN A 368 -25.31 0.44 -6.59
N LYS A 369 -24.79 1.24 -7.52
CA LYS A 369 -24.92 1.01 -8.96
C LYS A 369 -24.24 -0.30 -9.39
N ARG A 370 -22.99 -0.52 -8.96
CA ARG A 370 -22.22 -1.75 -9.26
C ARG A 370 -22.93 -3.01 -8.76
N MET A 371 -23.57 -2.93 -7.59
CA MET A 371 -24.27 -4.04 -6.95
C MET A 371 -25.73 -4.19 -7.41
N GLY A 372 -26.17 -3.40 -8.40
CA GLY A 372 -27.54 -3.48 -8.94
C GLY A 372 -28.62 -3.16 -7.91
N GLY A 373 -28.38 -2.21 -7.00
CA GLY A 373 -29.36 -1.78 -6.01
C GLY A 373 -29.63 -2.77 -4.87
N LYS A 374 -28.77 -3.77 -4.69
CA LYS A 374 -28.97 -4.84 -3.68
C LYS A 374 -28.70 -4.40 -2.24
N ILE A 375 -27.99 -3.29 -2.02
CA ILE A 375 -27.56 -2.85 -0.69
C ILE A 375 -28.74 -2.18 0.00
N LYS A 376 -29.13 -2.72 1.17
CA LYS A 376 -30.26 -2.22 1.95
C LYS A 376 -29.84 -1.50 3.21
N ARG A 377 -28.69 -1.87 3.79
CA ARG A 377 -28.17 -1.29 5.03
C ARG A 377 -26.72 -0.87 4.83
N ALA A 378 -26.37 0.31 5.32
CA ALA A 378 -25.00 0.81 5.29
C ALA A 378 -24.64 1.44 6.64
N SER A 379 -23.51 1.05 7.22
CA SER A 379 -23.06 1.51 8.54
C SER A 379 -21.68 2.16 8.46
N PHE A 380 -21.54 3.36 9.02
CA PHE A 380 -20.29 4.12 9.04
C PHE A 380 -20.03 4.74 10.42
N ASP A 381 -18.78 5.09 10.71
CA ASP A 381 -18.40 5.74 11.97
C ASP A 381 -18.83 7.23 12.01
N ARG A 382 -18.73 7.86 13.19
CA ARG A 382 -19.05 9.27 13.46
C ARG A 382 -18.29 10.24 12.56
N GLY A 383 -17.10 9.85 12.10
CA GLY A 383 -16.26 10.66 11.21
C GLY A 383 -17.00 11.13 9.95
N PHE A 384 -17.88 10.27 9.43
CA PHE A 384 -18.63 10.42 8.18
C PHE A 384 -19.90 11.29 8.28
N HIS A 385 -20.30 11.72 9.48
CA HIS A 385 -21.57 12.42 9.69
C HIS A 385 -21.51 13.91 9.33
N THR A 386 -22.35 14.34 8.39
CA THR A 386 -22.91 15.70 8.25
C THR A 386 -24.44 15.58 8.08
N PRO A 387 -25.21 16.65 8.35
CA PRO A 387 -26.65 16.64 8.06
C PRO A 387 -26.96 16.28 6.60
N ASP A 388 -26.17 16.82 5.67
CA ASP A 388 -26.31 16.56 4.24
C ASP A 388 -25.89 15.14 3.86
N SER A 389 -24.78 14.62 4.40
CA SER A 389 -24.35 13.24 4.11
C SER A 389 -25.35 12.21 4.61
N GLN A 390 -25.99 12.46 5.77
CA GLN A 390 -27.04 11.60 6.28
C GLN A 390 -28.29 11.61 5.38
N LYS A 391 -28.69 12.78 4.88
CA LYS A 391 -29.83 12.92 3.97
C LYS A 391 -29.55 12.25 2.63
N ASN A 392 -28.43 12.57 2.00
CA ASN A 392 -28.06 12.04 0.69
C ASN A 392 -27.83 10.51 0.74
N LEU A 393 -27.28 9.98 1.83
CA LEU A 393 -27.15 8.51 1.97
C LEU A 393 -28.49 7.80 2.11
N ALA A 394 -29.50 8.45 2.71
CA ALA A 394 -30.85 7.90 2.80
C ALA A 394 -31.57 7.81 1.44
N GLU A 395 -31.14 8.60 0.45
CA GLU A 395 -31.63 8.51 -0.92
C GLU A 395 -31.02 7.31 -1.68
N ILE A 396 -29.82 6.87 -1.28
CA ILE A 396 -29.09 5.76 -1.91
C ILE A 396 -29.44 4.40 -1.28
N VAL A 397 -29.59 4.36 0.05
CA VAL A 397 -29.77 3.13 0.83
C VAL A 397 -30.95 3.26 1.78
N ALA A 398 -31.79 2.23 1.85
CA ALA A 398 -33.02 2.24 2.66
C ALA A 398 -32.78 2.42 4.17
N TYR A 399 -31.69 1.87 4.70
CA TYR A 399 -31.36 1.94 6.13
C TYR A 399 -29.91 2.43 6.34
N PRO A 400 -29.67 3.75 6.24
CA PRO A 400 -28.37 4.33 6.55
C PRO A 400 -28.17 4.43 8.06
N CYS A 401 -26.98 4.09 8.54
CA CYS A 401 -26.60 4.24 9.93
C CYS A 401 -25.29 5.02 10.04
N ILE A 402 -25.41 6.31 10.38
CA ILE A 402 -24.28 7.18 10.69
C ILE A 402 -24.57 7.85 12.05
N PRO A 403 -23.76 7.60 13.08
CA PRO A 403 -23.92 8.26 14.38
C PRO A 403 -23.54 9.75 14.29
N LYS A 404 -24.36 10.62 14.93
CA LYS A 404 -24.11 12.07 14.96
C LYS A 404 -22.81 12.44 15.69
N LYS A 405 -22.15 13.51 15.26
CA LYS A 405 -21.07 14.17 16.03
C LYS A 405 -21.70 14.97 17.19
N GLY A 406 -21.33 14.69 18.45
CA GLY A 406 -21.83 15.42 19.64
C GLY A 406 -22.55 14.55 20.70
N GLN A 407 -23.23 15.21 21.67
CA GLN A 407 -23.85 14.57 22.85
C GLN A 407 -24.93 13.52 22.52
N ALA A 408 -25.16 12.65 23.51
CA ALA A 408 -25.75 11.31 23.40
C ALA A 408 -26.99 11.18 22.48
N PRO A 409 -27.05 10.10 21.68
CA PRO A 409 -28.20 9.83 20.81
C PRO A 409 -29.51 9.67 21.63
N GLY A 410 -30.57 10.38 21.22
CA GLY A 410 -31.90 10.26 21.81
C GLY A 410 -32.50 8.83 21.70
N ARG A 411 -33.54 8.53 22.48
CA ARG A 411 -34.15 7.17 22.64
C ARG A 411 -34.40 6.38 21.34
N LYS A 412 -34.77 7.04 20.22
CA LYS A 412 -34.94 6.38 18.90
C LYS A 412 -33.62 5.86 18.30
N GLN A 413 -32.53 6.57 18.51
CA GLN A 413 -31.19 6.15 18.08
C GLN A 413 -30.59 5.14 19.04
N ARG A 414 -31.00 5.11 20.32
CA ARG A 414 -30.51 4.13 21.31
C ARG A 414 -30.90 2.69 20.98
N TRP A 415 -32.00 2.46 20.27
CA TRP A 415 -32.36 1.14 19.73
C TRP A 415 -31.44 0.69 18.58
N ASN A 416 -31.15 1.59 17.63
CA ASN A 416 -30.20 1.32 16.56
C ASN A 416 -28.76 1.23 17.08
N PHE A 417 -28.39 2.06 18.06
CA PHE A 417 -27.08 2.12 18.71
C PHE A 417 -26.85 0.97 19.69
N ALA A 418 -27.86 0.44 20.37
CA ALA A 418 -27.72 -0.77 21.19
C ALA A 418 -27.58 -2.03 20.32
N ARG A 419 -28.27 -2.10 19.18
CA ARG A 419 -27.99 -3.10 18.14
C ARG A 419 -26.60 -2.90 17.54
N LEU A 420 -26.20 -1.65 17.28
CA LEU A 420 -24.87 -1.30 16.79
C LEU A 420 -23.78 -1.69 17.79
N VAL A 421 -23.96 -1.43 19.09
CA VAL A 421 -22.98 -1.73 20.14
C VAL A 421 -22.92 -3.22 20.38
N ASN A 422 -24.04 -3.95 20.35
CA ASN A 422 -24.01 -5.41 20.47
C ASN A 422 -23.42 -6.06 19.20
N ILE A 423 -23.71 -5.53 18.01
CA ILE A 423 -23.08 -5.94 16.75
C ILE A 423 -21.58 -5.59 16.79
N ILE A 424 -21.18 -4.34 17.05
CA ILE A 424 -19.80 -3.86 17.14
C ILE A 424 -19.01 -4.53 18.29
N GLN A 425 -19.61 -4.88 19.44
CA GLN A 425 -18.92 -5.57 20.56
C GLN A 425 -18.82 -7.08 20.36
N VAL A 426 -19.83 -7.72 19.77
CA VAL A 426 -19.71 -9.11 19.28
C VAL A 426 -18.71 -9.17 18.12
N TRP A 427 -18.56 -8.06 17.38
CA TRP A 427 -17.72 -7.96 16.19
C TRP A 427 -16.28 -7.51 16.49
N ASN A 428 -16.00 -6.68 17.50
CA ASN A 428 -14.65 -6.43 18.01
C ASN A 428 -14.01 -7.73 18.50
N ARG A 429 -14.81 -8.61 19.14
CA ARG A 429 -14.42 -9.96 19.54
C ARG A 429 -14.16 -10.94 18.38
N ARG A 430 -14.64 -10.65 17.15
CA ARG A 430 -14.42 -11.49 15.95
C ARG A 430 -13.38 -10.92 14.97
N SER A 431 -13.10 -9.62 15.06
CA SER A 431 -12.19 -8.89 14.16
C SER A 431 -10.84 -8.55 14.82
N GLU A 432 -10.69 -8.69 16.14
CA GLU A 432 -9.39 -8.59 16.80
C GLU A 432 -8.27 -9.45 16.18
N PRO A 433 -8.51 -10.66 15.63
CA PRO A 433 -7.42 -11.40 14.97
C PRO A 433 -7.06 -10.86 13.56
N CYS A 434 -7.91 -10.08 12.88
CA CYS A 434 -7.59 -9.50 11.55
C CYS A 434 -7.08 -8.04 11.61
N LYS A 435 -7.08 -7.42 12.79
CA LYS A 435 -6.63 -6.05 13.01
C LYS A 435 -5.10 -5.82 13.03
N PRO A 436 -4.21 -6.79 13.31
CA PRO A 436 -2.77 -6.49 13.38
C PRO A 436 -2.04 -6.55 12.03
N ALA A 437 -2.54 -7.27 11.02
CA ALA A 437 -1.81 -7.46 9.75
C ALA A 437 -1.62 -6.15 8.96
N MET A 438 -2.54 -5.20 9.09
CA MET A 438 -2.40 -3.88 8.44
C MET A 438 -1.53 -2.89 9.24
N VAL A 439 -1.18 -3.18 10.51
CA VAL A 439 -0.44 -2.30 11.43
C VAL A 439 0.52 -3.13 12.30
N ARG A 440 1.61 -3.62 11.68
CA ARG A 440 2.85 -4.22 12.24
C ARG A 440 2.81 -5.08 13.52
N SER A 441 3.34 -6.30 13.36
CA SER A 441 4.18 -7.09 14.29
C SER A 441 3.66 -7.43 15.69
N ALA A 442 3.61 -8.74 15.93
CA ALA A 442 3.72 -9.46 17.19
C ALA A 442 2.44 -9.72 18.04
N VAL A 443 2.27 -11.03 18.30
CA VAL A 443 1.51 -11.71 19.38
C VAL A 443 -0.01 -11.87 19.19
N GLY A 444 -0.39 -13.06 18.72
CA GLY A 444 -1.09 -14.04 19.56
C GLY A 444 -2.60 -13.94 19.78
N THR A 445 -3.32 -14.80 19.04
CA THR A 445 -4.47 -15.66 19.45
C THR A 445 -5.94 -15.19 19.42
N ARG A 446 -6.72 -16.04 18.69
CA ARG A 446 -8.07 -16.62 18.92
C ARG A 446 -9.31 -16.08 18.15
N ALA A 447 -9.91 -17.03 17.38
CA ALA A 447 -11.29 -17.18 16.88
C ALA A 447 -11.72 -16.30 15.67
N SER A 448 -12.05 -16.80 14.46
CA SER A 448 -13.08 -17.81 14.11
C SER A 448 -12.86 -18.27 12.64
N VAL A 449 -13.10 -19.55 12.32
CA VAL A 449 -12.37 -20.36 11.30
C VAL A 449 -13.05 -20.52 9.92
N ALA A 450 -14.02 -19.70 9.51
CA ALA A 450 -14.76 -20.00 8.27
C ALA A 450 -15.02 -18.82 7.31
N LEU A 451 -14.52 -17.61 7.59
CA LEU A 451 -14.99 -16.39 6.90
C LEU A 451 -13.88 -15.40 6.49
N ASN A 452 -12.59 -15.74 6.69
CA ASN A 452 -11.48 -14.78 6.53
C ASN A 452 -10.71 -14.89 5.20
N ALA A 453 -11.11 -15.78 4.28
CA ALA A 453 -10.37 -16.02 3.04
C ALA A 453 -10.40 -14.85 2.05
N THR A 454 -11.47 -14.06 2.09
CA THR A 454 -11.78 -13.06 1.06
C THR A 454 -11.63 -11.62 1.55
N SER A 455 -11.57 -11.42 2.87
CA SER A 455 -11.02 -10.18 3.46
C SER A 455 -9.53 -10.03 3.17
N ALA A 456 -8.80 -11.15 3.10
CA ALA A 456 -7.40 -11.22 2.65
C ALA A 456 -7.24 -10.77 1.18
N TRP A 457 -8.13 -11.23 0.29
CA TRP A 457 -8.14 -10.93 -1.16
C TRP A 457 -8.54 -9.52 -1.56
N ALA A 458 -8.92 -8.67 -0.62
CA ALA A 458 -9.25 -7.30 -0.93
C ALA A 458 -8.55 -6.29 0.00
N SER A 459 -8.04 -6.76 1.15
CA SER A 459 -6.78 -6.24 1.69
C SER A 459 -5.70 -6.27 0.60
N TRP A 460 -5.70 -7.31 -0.26
CA TRP A 460 -4.92 -7.46 -1.50
C TRP A 460 -4.95 -6.21 -2.40
N ALA A 461 -6.14 -5.75 -2.79
CA ALA A 461 -6.26 -4.67 -3.75
C ALA A 461 -6.09 -3.29 -3.09
N ALA A 462 -6.53 -3.12 -1.84
CA ALA A 462 -6.31 -1.86 -1.10
C ALA A 462 -4.85 -1.64 -0.70
N THR A 463 -4.15 -2.70 -0.26
CA THR A 463 -2.72 -2.65 0.11
C THR A 463 -1.83 -2.55 -1.12
N PHE A 464 -2.13 -3.30 -2.20
CA PHE A 464 -1.38 -3.17 -3.44
C PHE A 464 -1.64 -1.85 -4.17
N MET A 465 -2.86 -1.32 -4.18
CA MET A 465 -3.12 0.02 -4.74
C MET A 465 -2.43 1.13 -3.93
N CYS A 466 -2.37 1.03 -2.61
CA CYS A 466 -1.52 1.93 -1.83
C CYS A 466 -0.04 1.77 -2.16
N TRP A 467 0.47 0.54 -2.27
CA TRP A 467 1.87 0.28 -2.62
C TRP A 467 2.23 0.76 -4.03
N ALA A 468 1.37 0.53 -5.02
CA ALA A 468 1.56 0.93 -6.40
C ALA A 468 1.26 2.42 -6.67
N SER A 469 0.53 3.08 -5.77
CA SER A 469 0.46 4.55 -5.75
C SER A 469 1.70 5.18 -5.11
N SER A 470 2.53 4.37 -4.43
CA SER A 470 3.78 4.76 -3.75
C SER A 470 5.05 4.32 -4.50
N LEU A 471 4.90 3.61 -5.62
CA LEU A 471 5.91 3.41 -6.66
C LEU A 471 5.72 4.47 -7.75
#